data_AF-A0A5C4QFT2-F1
#
_entry.id   AF-A0A5C4QFT2-F1
#
_cell.length_a   1.000
_cell.length_b   1.000
_cell.length_c   1.000
_cell.angle_alpha   90.00
_cell.angle_beta   90.00
_cell.angle_gamma   90.00
#
_symmetry.space_group_name_H-M   'P 1'
#
loop_
_entity.id
_entity.type
_entity.pdbx_description
1 polymer ?
#
loop_
_entity_poly.entity_id
_entity_poly.type
_entity_poly.pdbx_seq_one_letter_code
_entity_poly.pdbx_strand_id
1 'polypeptide(L)' 'MFTGIIQGKARIESIETKKDFKTHIIKMPSDLLDGLKLGASVAHNGVC' A
#
# COMPACT_ATOMS: atom_id res chain seq x y z
N MET A 1 -14.25 3.20 -2.85
CA MET A 1 -14.49 1.96 -3.63
C MET A 1 -13.41 1.83 -4.68
N PHE A 2 -12.95 0.61 -4.97
CA PHE A 2 -11.89 0.32 -5.94
C PHE A 2 -12.48 -0.43 -7.15
N THR A 3 -11.97 -0.17 -8.36
CA THR A 3 -12.48 -0.80 -9.61
C THR A 3 -11.90 -2.18 -9.89
N GLY A 4 -10.84 -2.58 -9.19
CA GLY A 4 -10.08 -3.80 -9.47
C GLY A 4 -9.02 -3.65 -10.58
N ILE A 5 -8.91 -2.48 -11.21
CA ILE A 5 -7.86 -2.20 -12.20
C ILE A 5 -6.57 -1.82 -11.47
N ILE A 6 -5.53 -2.65 -11.63
CA ILE A 6 -4.24 -2.45 -10.97
C ILE A 6 -3.51 -1.26 -11.59
N GLN A 7 -3.27 -0.21 -10.79
CA GLN A 7 -2.56 1.01 -11.21
C GLN A 7 -1.04 0.83 -11.27
N GLY A 8 -0.49 -0.13 -10.52
CA GLY A 8 0.93 -0.40 -10.49
C GLY A 8 1.30 -1.51 -9.52
N LYS A 9 2.60 -1.80 -9.44
CA LYS A 9 3.18 -2.75 -8.49
C LYS A 9 4.16 -2.01 -7.59
N ALA A 10 4.15 -2.32 -6.30
CA ALA A 10 5.08 -1.78 -5.32
C ALA A 10 5.94 -2.92 -4.76
N ARG A 11 7.17 -2.61 -4.34
CA ARG A 11 8.06 -3.58 -3.69
C ARG A 11 7.85 -3.55 -2.19
N ILE A 12 7.71 -4.71 -1.56
CA ILE A 12 7.79 -4.80 -0.09
C ILE A 12 9.24 -4.52 0.32
N GLU A 13 9.42 -3.50 1.13
CA GLU A 13 10.72 -3.09 1.68
C GLU A 13 10.97 -3.77 3.02
N SER A 14 9.96 -3.81 3.89
CA SER A 14 10.01 -4.53 5.16
C SER A 14 8.62 -4.91 5.65
N ILE A 15 8.58 -5.89 6.57
CA ILE A 15 7.37 -6.31 7.27
C ILE A 15 7.69 -6.32 8.75
N GLU A 16 6.99 -5.46 9.51
CA GLU A 16 7.10 -5.40 10.96
C GLU A 16 5.93 -6.16 11.60
N THR A 17 6.23 -7.14 12.44
CA THR A 17 5.20 -7.92 13.14
C THR A 17 5.19 -7.54 14.61
N LYS A 18 4.03 -7.07 15.08
CA LYS A 18 3.71 -6.79 16.48
C LYS A 18 2.66 -7.79 16.95
N LYS A 19 2.32 -7.77 18.24
CA LYS A 19 1.38 -8.73 18.84
C LYS A 19 0.02 -8.75 18.14
N ASP A 20 -0.58 -7.57 17.93
CA ASP A 20 -1.94 -7.44 17.40
C ASP A 20 -1.97 -6.91 15.97
N PHE A 21 -0.84 -6.43 15.45
CA PHE A 21 -0.75 -5.75 14.16
C PHE A 21 0.47 -6.19 13.36
N LYS A 22 0.33 -6.23 12.04
CA LYS A 22 1.43 -6.39 11.10
C LYS A 22 1.48 -5.16 10.19
N THR A 23 2.61 -4.48 10.15
CA THR A 23 2.83 -3.29 9.33
C THR A 23 3.66 -3.68 8.13
N HIS A 24 3.13 -3.44 6.93
CA HIS A 24 3.85 -3.67 5.68
C HIS A 24 4.37 -2.32 5.18
N ILE A 25 5.69 -2.20 5.02
CA ILE A 25 6.33 -1.01 4.45
C ILE A 25 6.64 -1.34 3.00
N ILE A 26 6.10 -0.54 2.08
CA ILE A 26 6.25 -0.72 0.64
C ILE A 26 6.90 0.50 0.01
N LYS A 27 7.76 0.27 -0.97
CA LYS A 27 8.31 1.31 -1.83
C LYS A 27 7.35 1.55 -3.00
N MET A 28 6.61 2.65 -2.95
CA MET A 28 5.71 3.06 -4.03
C MET A 28 6.46 3.65 -5.23
N PRO A 29 6.02 3.39 -6.47
CA PRO A 29 6.47 4.13 -7.65
C PRO A 29 6.18 5.63 -7.49
N SER A 30 7.09 6.48 -8.00
CA SER A 30 6.99 7.95 -7.92
C SER A 30 5.65 8.48 -8.43
N ASP A 31 5.17 7.90 -9.52
CA ASP A 31 3.99 8.39 -10.24
C ASP A 31 2.69 8.13 -9.46
N LEU A 32 2.73 7.29 -8.43
CA LEU A 32 1.62 6.99 -7.53
C LEU A 32 1.73 7.70 -6.17
N LEU A 33 2.75 8.54 -5.97
CA LEU A 33 2.92 9.31 -4.73
C LEU A 33 2.07 10.58 -4.71
N ASP A 34 1.69 11.11 -5.87
CA ASP A 34 0.92 12.35 -5.95
C ASP A 34 -0.45 12.20 -5.27
N GLY A 35 -0.77 13.14 -4.39
CA GLY A 35 -2.00 13.11 -3.58
C GLY A 35 -2.06 12.07 -2.45
N LEU A 36 -1.05 11.19 -2.29
CA LEU A 36 -1.01 10.22 -1.21
C LEU A 36 -0.72 10.91 0.14
N LYS A 37 -1.52 10.60 1.16
CA LYS A 37 -1.41 11.19 2.50
C LYS A 37 -1.58 10.15 3.59
N LEU A 38 -1.13 10.47 4.80
CA LEU A 38 -1.38 9.64 5.98
C LEU A 38 -2.90 9.43 6.17
N GLY A 39 -3.28 8.18 6.44
CA GLY A 39 -4.69 7.77 6.57
C GLY A 39 -5.41 7.49 5.25
N ALA A 40 -4.75 7.61 4.09
CA ALA A 40 -5.29 7.12 2.83
C ALA A 40 -5.38 5.59 2.80
N SER A 41 -6.42 5.05 2.15
CA SER A 41 -6.58 3.60 1.92
C SER A 41 -5.88 3.19 0.63
N VAL A 42 -5.16 2.06 0.67
CA VAL A 42 -4.41 1.53 -0.49
C VAL A 42 -4.84 0.09 -0.72
N ALA A 43 -5.45 -0.19 -1.87
CA ALA A 43 -5.77 -1.55 -2.26
C ALA A 43 -4.51 -2.32 -2.67
N HIS A 44 -4.04 -3.21 -1.79
CA HIS A 44 -2.91 -4.11 -2.01
C HIS A 44 -3.42 -5.55 -2.19
N ASN A 45 -3.27 -6.09 -3.40
CA ASN A 45 -3.75 -7.44 -3.77
C ASN A 45 -5.23 -7.67 -3.43
N GLY A 46 -6.07 -6.63 -3.63
CA GLY A 46 -7.51 -6.70 -3.39
C GLY A 46 -7.96 -6.35 -1.97
N VAL A 47 -7.05 -6.06 -1.03
CA VAL A 47 -7.36 -5.64 0.34
C VAL A 47 -6.99 -4.17 0.53
N CYS A 48 -7.92 -3.38 1.06
CA CYS A 48 -7.76 -1.94 1.27
C CYS A 48 -7.23 -1.56 2.66
#